data_AF-A0A5B8N4H2-F1
#
_entry.id   AF-A0A5B8N4H2-F1
#
_cell.length_a   1.000
_cell.length_b   1.000
_cell.length_c   1.000
_cell.angle_alpha   90.00
_cell.angle_beta   90.00
_cell.angle_gamma   90.00
#
_symmetry.space_group_name_H-M   'P 1'
#
loop_
_entity.id
_entity.type
_entity.pdbx_description
1 polymer ?
#
loop_
_entity_poly.entity_id
_entity_poly.type
_entity_poly.pdbx_seq_one_letter_code
_entity_poly.pdbx_strand_id
1 'polypeptide(L)'
;MTAAREETGNASQTDGTIYTDSHDRQRHRGSMQAIADEMHRPLDEIAELYEEILGQMKATAQIPDYLPVLVSKKVKQMCRQH
;
A
#
# COMPACT_ATOMS: atom_id res chain seq x y z
N MET A 1 34.70 28.96 -9.75
CA MET A 1 35.42 27.79 -10.29
C MET A 1 35.61 26.82 -9.13
N THR A 2 35.11 25.60 -9.06
CA THR A 2 34.28 24.77 -9.96
C THR A 2 33.89 23.54 -9.10
N ALA A 3 32.64 23.09 -9.22
CA ALA A 3 32.11 21.70 -9.11
C ALA A 3 32.74 20.73 -8.07
N ALA A 4 31.99 20.13 -7.15
CA ALA A 4 31.19 18.89 -7.32
C ALA A 4 31.32 18.14 -5.97
N ARG A 5 30.42 17.37 -5.37
CA ARG A 5 29.25 16.55 -5.74
C ARG A 5 28.57 16.25 -4.39
N GLU A 6 27.27 16.48 -4.24
CA GLU A 6 26.26 15.42 -4.22
C GLU A 6 26.72 14.10 -3.55
N GLU A 7 26.60 14.05 -2.23
CA GLU A 7 26.50 12.79 -1.47
C GLU A 7 25.21 12.84 -0.65
N THR A 8 24.07 12.73 -1.34
CA THR A 8 22.81 12.34 -0.70
C THR A 8 22.94 10.87 -0.31
N GLY A 9 23.30 10.66 0.96
CA GLY A 9 23.39 9.35 1.59
C GLY A 9 22.09 8.56 1.46
N ASN A 10 22.13 7.60 0.55
CA ASN A 10 21.73 6.21 0.76
C ASN A 10 20.41 5.95 1.52
N ALA A 11 19.28 6.17 0.84
CA ALA A 11 18.02 5.51 1.18
C ALA A 11 17.97 4.09 0.60
N SER A 12 18.96 3.25 0.96
CA SER A 12 18.92 1.82 0.62
C SER A 12 18.44 1.04 1.83
N GLN A 13 17.12 0.97 2.00
CA GLN A 13 16.44 -0.06 2.78
C GLN A 13 14.93 0.04 2.54
N THR A 14 14.42 -0.69 1.54
CA THR A 14 13.13 -1.37 1.66
C THR A 14 13.22 -2.64 0.84
N ASP A 15 13.15 -3.76 1.55
CA ASP A 15 12.42 -4.99 1.28
C ASP A 15 11.52 -5.03 0.03
N GLY A 16 11.07 -6.23 -0.38
CA GLY A 16 10.11 -6.44 -1.46
C GLY A 16 8.87 -5.55 -1.37
N THR A 17 8.97 -4.34 -1.91
CA THR A 17 7.95 -3.31 -1.75
C THR A 17 6.72 -3.71 -2.56
N ILE A 18 5.63 -4.01 -1.84
CA ILE A 18 4.33 -4.37 -2.41
C ILE A 18 3.78 -3.23 -3.30
N TYR A 19 4.33 -2.03 -3.16
CA TYR A 19 4.06 -0.83 -3.96
C TYR A 19 5.05 -0.67 -5.11
N THR A 20 4.55 -0.16 -6.23
CA THR A 20 5.34 0.04 -7.45
C THR A 20 6.19 1.31 -7.37
N ASP A 21 5.66 2.37 -6.76
CA ASP A 21 6.34 3.64 -6.52
C ASP A 21 5.65 4.45 -5.40
N SER A 22 6.14 5.67 -5.15
CA SER A 22 5.62 6.56 -4.10
C SER A 22 4.18 7.07 -4.35
N HIS A 23 3.78 7.28 -5.61
CA HIS A 23 2.41 7.67 -5.96
C HIS A 23 1.45 6.50 -5.75
N ASP A 24 1.86 5.30 -6.14
CA ASP A 24 1.13 4.05 -5.89
C ASP A 24 0.92 3.84 -4.38
N ARG A 25 1.98 3.96 -3.59
CA ARG A 25 1.92 3.91 -2.12
C ARG A 25 0.93 4.94 -1.55
N GLN A 26 0.93 6.18 -2.07
CA GLN A 26 0.02 7.21 -1.59
C GLN A 26 -1.46 6.90 -1.92
N ARG A 27 -1.75 6.33 -3.11
CA ARG A 27 -3.10 5.88 -3.49
C ARG A 27 -3.59 4.76 -2.58
N HIS A 28 -2.75 3.78 -2.32
CA HIS A 28 -3.05 2.68 -1.41
C HIS A 28 -3.27 3.19 0.02
N ARG A 29 -2.44 4.10 0.51
CA ARG A 29 -2.61 4.75 1.82
C ARG A 29 -3.94 5.48 1.96
N GLY A 30 -4.36 6.23 0.95
CA GLY A 30 -5.68 6.88 0.95
C GLY A 30 -6.82 5.87 1.07
N SER A 31 -6.69 4.71 0.43
CA SER A 31 -7.66 3.62 0.53
C SER A 31 -7.68 3.00 1.92
N MET A 32 -6.51 2.74 2.52
CA MET A 32 -6.37 2.19 3.87
C MET A 32 -6.99 3.13 4.92
N GLN A 33 -6.71 4.43 4.84
CA GLN A 33 -7.29 5.42 5.75
C GLN A 33 -8.82 5.44 5.66
N ALA A 34 -9.37 5.47 4.45
CA ALA A 34 -10.82 5.47 4.26
C ALA A 34 -11.49 4.20 4.83
N ILE A 35 -10.82 3.04 4.76
CA ILE A 35 -11.32 1.80 5.36
C ILE A 35 -11.23 1.85 6.89
N ALA A 36 -10.11 2.32 7.44
CA ALA A 36 -9.91 2.47 8.88
C ALA A 36 -11.00 3.37 9.49
N ASP A 37 -11.28 4.49 8.84
CA ASP A 37 -12.34 5.42 9.24
C ASP A 37 -13.73 4.77 9.12
N GLU A 38 -14.04 4.08 8.01
CA GLU A 38 -15.34 3.41 7.82
C GLU A 38 -15.58 2.29 8.85
N MET A 39 -14.56 1.48 9.11
CA MET A 39 -14.65 0.31 9.98
C MET A 39 -14.38 0.63 11.46
N HIS A 40 -14.01 1.87 11.78
CA HIS A 40 -13.61 2.31 13.14
C HIS A 40 -12.49 1.43 13.72
N ARG A 41 -11.52 1.04 12.90
CA ARG A 41 -10.35 0.22 13.30
C ARG A 41 -9.05 1.01 13.12
N PRO A 42 -7.98 0.70 13.88
CA PRO A 42 -6.69 1.34 13.71
C PRO A 42 -6.15 1.18 12.29
N LEU A 43 -5.49 2.23 11.78
CA LEU A 43 -4.88 2.20 10.45
C LEU A 43 -3.85 1.06 10.32
N ASP A 44 -3.07 0.81 11.36
CA ASP A 44 -2.03 -0.23 11.35
C ASP A 44 -2.64 -1.63 11.16
N GLU A 45 -3.77 -1.93 11.83
CA GLU A 45 -4.51 -3.20 11.65
C GLU A 45 -5.04 -3.33 10.21
N ILE A 46 -5.59 -2.24 9.66
CA ILE A 46 -6.06 -2.21 8.27
C ILE A 46 -4.89 -2.36 7.30
N ALA A 47 -3.74 -1.75 7.58
CA ALA A 47 -2.58 -1.77 6.71
C ALA A 47 -2.00 -3.17 6.58
N GLU A 48 -1.82 -3.90 7.70
CA GLU A 48 -1.36 -5.29 7.69
C GLU A 48 -2.27 -6.17 6.82
N LEU A 49 -3.59 -6.11 7.05
CA LEU A 49 -4.57 -6.89 6.29
C LEU A 49 -4.61 -6.49 4.81
N TYR A 50 -4.51 -5.18 4.53
CA TYR A 50 -4.53 -4.65 3.18
C TYR A 50 -3.30 -5.11 2.39
N GLU A 51 -2.12 -5.04 3.00
CA GLU A 51 -0.85 -5.42 2.38
C GLU A 51 -0.77 -6.92 2.10
N GLU A 52 -1.27 -7.75 3.02
CA GLU A 52 -1.40 -9.20 2.81
C GLU A 52 -2.25 -9.51 1.57
N ILE A 53 -3.44 -8.90 1.48
CA ILE A 53 -4.36 -9.10 0.37
C ILE A 53 -3.79 -8.52 -0.93
N LEU A 54 -3.16 -7.34 -0.87
CA LEU A 54 -2.51 -6.72 -2.02
C LEU A 54 -1.42 -7.63 -2.59
N GLY A 55 -0.58 -8.22 -1.74
CA GLY A 55 0.45 -9.17 -2.16
C GLY A 55 -0.14 -10.39 -2.88
N GLN A 56 -1.19 -11.00 -2.31
CA GLN A 56 -1.89 -12.14 -2.91
C GLN A 56 -2.50 -11.79 -4.28
N MET A 57 -3.14 -10.62 -4.40
CA MET A 57 -3.82 -10.21 -5.62
C MET A 57 -2.84 -9.73 -6.70
N LYS A 58 -1.75 -9.05 -6.31
CA LYS A 58 -0.73 -8.56 -7.24
C LYS A 58 -0.03 -9.70 -7.99
N ALA A 59 0.13 -10.86 -7.37
CA ALA A 59 0.69 -12.06 -8.02
C ALA A 59 -0.16 -12.61 -9.18
N THR A 60 -1.47 -12.29 -9.21
CA THR A 60 -2.42 -12.85 -10.19
C THR A 60 -3.11 -11.79 -11.05
N ALA A 61 -2.91 -10.51 -10.77
CA ALA A 61 -3.59 -9.41 -11.43
C ALA A 61 -2.96 -9.08 -12.78
N GLN A 62 -3.76 -9.15 -13.84
CA GLN A 62 -3.38 -8.68 -15.18
C GLN A 62 -3.58 -7.17 -15.36
N ILE A 63 -4.45 -6.54 -14.56
CA ILE A 63 -4.73 -5.10 -14.62
C ILE A 63 -4.50 -4.46 -13.24
N PRO A 64 -3.35 -3.80 -13.03
CA PRO A 64 -2.97 -3.29 -11.71
C PRO A 64 -3.81 -2.09 -11.26
N ASP A 65 -4.39 -1.32 -12.17
CA ASP A 65 -5.14 -0.09 -11.83
C ASP A 65 -6.39 -0.33 -10.98
N TYR A 66 -6.98 -1.52 -11.07
CA TYR A 66 -8.16 -1.92 -10.31
C TYR A 66 -7.83 -2.60 -8.97
N LEU A 67 -6.56 -2.95 -8.73
CA LEU A 67 -6.14 -3.61 -7.48
C LEU A 67 -6.56 -2.84 -6.22
N PRO A 68 -6.38 -1.51 -6.11
CA PRO A 68 -6.76 -0.80 -4.89
C PRO A 68 -8.24 -0.95 -4.54
N VAL A 69 -9.12 -0.97 -5.55
CA VAL A 69 -10.57 -1.12 -5.37
C VAL A 69 -10.92 -2.53 -4.90
N LEU A 70 -10.31 -3.53 -5.54
CA LEU A 70 -10.57 -4.94 -5.20
C LEU A 70 -10.05 -5.30 -3.81
N VAL A 71 -8.84 -4.87 -3.48
CA VAL A 71 -8.24 -5.05 -2.15
C VAL A 71 -9.12 -4.38 -1.10
N SER A 72 -9.52 -3.12 -1.33
CA SER A 72 -10.40 -2.39 -0.39
C SER A 72 -11.72 -3.11 -0.11
N LYS A 73 -12.36 -3.68 -1.15
CA LYS A 73 -13.59 -4.45 -0.99
C LYS A 73 -13.36 -5.70 -0.14
N LYS A 74 -12.27 -6.43 -0.38
CA LYS A 74 -11.95 -7.66 0.35
C LYS A 74 -11.60 -7.38 1.82
N VAL A 75 -10.81 -6.34 2.10
CA VAL A 75 -10.50 -5.88 3.46
C VAL A 75 -11.79 -5.53 4.22
N LYS A 76 -12.67 -4.71 3.63
CA LYS A 76 -13.96 -4.36 4.25
C LYS A 76 -14.83 -5.59 4.52
N GLN A 77 -14.86 -6.55 3.60
CA GLN A 77 -15.60 -7.79 3.79
C GLN A 77 -15.06 -8.58 4.99
N MET A 78 -13.74 -8.72 5.12
CA MET A 78 -13.12 -9.41 6.25
C MET A 78 -13.40 -8.71 7.58
N CYS A 79 -13.31 -7.38 7.62
CA CYS A 79 -13.65 -6.60 8.82
C CYS A 79 -15.13 -6.68 9.23
N ARG A 80 -16.03 -7.10 8.34
CA ARG A 80 -17.47 -7.28 8.63
C ARG A 80 -17.82 -8.72 9.04
N GLN A 81 -16.97 -9.67 8.72
CA GLN A 81 -17.16 -11.09 9.04
C GLN A 81 -16.60 -11.48 10.41
N HIS A 82 -15.86 -10.57 11.06
CA HIS A 82 -15.28 -10.68 12.40
C HIS A 82 -15.78 -9.53 13.27
#